data_AF-A0A5C9CRF2-F1
#
_entry.id   AF-A0A5C9CRF2-F1
#
_cell.length_a   1.000
_cell.length_b   1.000
_cell.length_c   1.000
_cell.angle_alpha   90.00
_cell.angle_beta   90.00
_cell.angle_gamma   90.00
#
_symmetry.space_group_name_H-M   'P 1'
#
loop_
_entity.id
_entity.type
_entity.pdbx_description
1 polymer ?
#
loop_
_entity_poly.entity_id
_entity_poly.type
_entity_poly.pdbx_seq_one_letter_code
_entity_poly.pdbx_strand_id
1 'polypeptide(L)'
;MADVKMDAEMLAFANDVAESIRQAKRGEFAAVHTPEMIAGYKARGRPVGTRKADTKQAVTVRYSPDVLEAFKATGPGWQARMNDALREWLGQHSPASV
;
A
#
# COMPACT_ATOMS: atom_id res chain seq x y z
N MET A 1 -31.01 29.32 -14.17
CA MET A 1 -31.14 29.68 -12.74
C MET A 1 -30.67 28.50 -11.91
N ALA A 2 -29.39 28.47 -11.53
CA ALA A 2 -28.77 27.39 -10.76
C ALA A 2 -27.74 27.98 -9.76
N ASP A 3 -28.16 28.99 -9.00
CA ASP A 3 -27.26 29.82 -8.17
C ASP A 3 -27.62 29.82 -6.67
N VAL A 4 -28.81 29.34 -6.28
CA VAL A 4 -29.29 29.44 -4.89
C VAL A 4 -28.81 28.29 -3.99
N LYS A 5 -28.34 27.18 -4.58
CA LYS A 5 -28.00 25.97 -3.81
C LYS A 5 -26.55 25.94 -3.30
N MET A 6 -25.61 26.55 -4.04
CA MET A 6 -24.21 26.69 -3.61
C MET A 6 -24.08 27.61 -2.40
N ASP A 7 -24.83 28.72 -2.36
CA ASP A 7 -24.80 29.64 -1.22
C ASP A 7 -25.33 28.99 0.07
N ALA A 8 -26.38 28.18 -0.03
CA ALA A 8 -26.95 27.49 1.12
C ALA A 8 -26.00 26.42 1.68
N GLU A 9 -25.35 25.65 0.80
CA GLU A 9 -24.33 24.66 1.21
C GLU A 9 -23.07 25.34 1.76
N MET A 10 -22.64 26.46 1.18
CA MET A 10 -21.50 27.24 1.66
C MET A 10 -21.78 27.90 3.01
N LEU A 11 -23.01 28.37 3.23
CA LEU A 11 -23.45 28.92 4.52
C LEU A 11 -23.55 27.84 5.61
N ALA A 12 -24.07 26.65 5.26
CA ALA A 12 -24.10 25.51 6.18
C ALA A 12 -22.68 25.09 6.57
N PHE A 13 -21.78 24.98 5.59
CA PHE A 13 -20.37 24.69 5.84
C PHE A 13 -19.70 25.74 6.74
N ALA A 14 -19.95 27.04 6.49
CA ALA A 14 -19.39 28.11 7.31
C ALA A 14 -19.85 28.02 8.78
N ASN A 15 -21.12 27.66 9.00
CA ASN A 15 -21.65 27.44 10.34
C ASN A 15 -21.01 26.23 11.03
N ASP A 16 -20.87 25.11 10.33
CA ASP A 16 -20.24 23.90 10.85
C ASP A 16 -18.76 24.14 11.22
N VAL A 17 -18.03 24.88 10.39
CA VAL A 17 -16.63 25.27 10.66
C VAL A 17 -16.56 26.18 11.89
N ALA A 18 -17.43 27.19 11.99
CA ALA A 18 -17.47 28.09 13.14
C ALA A 18 -17.85 27.36 14.43
N GLU A 19 -18.67 26.31 14.34
CA GLU A 19 -19.01 25.45 15.47
C GLU A 19 -17.84 24.56 15.88
N SER A 20 -17.15 23.94 14.92
CA SER A 20 -15.94 23.14 15.15
C SER A 20 -14.84 23.95 15.87
N ILE A 21 -14.62 25.21 15.47
CA ILE A 21 -13.66 26.11 16.14
C ILE A 21 -14.10 26.44 17.58
N ARG A 22 -15.41 26.60 17.82
CA ARG A 22 -15.95 26.84 19.17
C ARG A 22 -15.80 25.62 20.07
N GLN A 23 -16.07 24.42 19.55
CA GLN A 23 -15.86 23.14 20.25
C GLN A 23 -14.38 22.97 20.63
N ALA A 24 -13.46 23.21 19.68
CA ALA A 24 -12.03 23.18 19.93
C ALA A 24 -11.58 24.19 21.02
N LYS A 25 -12.11 25.42 21.00
CA LYS A 25 -11.82 26.42 22.05
C LYS A 25 -12.38 26.04 23.43
N ARG A 26 -13.42 25.21 23.49
CA ARG A 26 -14.01 24.65 24.73
C ARG A 26 -13.30 23.39 25.21
N GLY A 27 -12.30 22.89 24.49
CA GLY A 27 -11.59 21.65 24.82
C GLY A 27 -12.33 20.38 24.38
N GLU A 28 -13.43 20.52 23.64
CA GLU A 28 -14.21 19.43 23.07
C GLU A 28 -13.57 19.01 21.74
N PHE A 29 -12.45 18.29 21.83
CA PHE A 29 -11.80 17.69 20.68
C PHE A 29 -12.34 16.28 20.43
N ALA A 30 -12.41 15.86 19.16
CA ALA A 30 -12.47 14.44 18.83
C ALA A 30 -11.26 13.72 19.45
N ALA A 31 -11.37 12.41 19.71
CA ALA A 31 -10.36 11.62 20.40
C ALA A 31 -8.93 11.94 19.92
N VAL A 32 -8.16 12.66 20.76
CA VAL A 32 -6.77 13.02 20.47
C VAL A 32 -5.90 11.85 20.88
N HIS A 33 -5.25 11.20 19.92
CA HIS A 33 -4.28 10.16 20.21
C HIS A 33 -2.97 10.78 20.70
N THR A 34 -2.63 10.54 21.98
CA THR A 34 -1.36 10.99 22.57
C THR A 34 -0.21 10.14 22.03
N PRO A 35 1.03 10.63 22.11
CA PRO A 35 2.21 9.82 21.77
C PRO A 35 2.24 8.45 22.47
N GLU A 36 1.74 8.36 23.71
CA GLU A 36 1.64 7.08 24.43
C GLU A 36 0.58 6.14 23.84
N MET A 37 -0.57 6.67 23.42
CA MET A 37 -1.60 5.88 22.71
C MET A 37 -1.08 5.33 21.38
N ILE A 38 -0.29 6.14 20.65
CA ILE A 38 0.32 5.75 19.39
C ILE A 38 1.36 4.64 19.60
N ALA A 39 2.13 4.71 20.69
CA ALA A 39 3.09 3.67 21.05
C ALA A 39 2.41 2.30 21.26
N GLY A 40 1.19 2.27 21.79
CA GLY A 40 0.36 1.06 21.92
C GLY A 40 -0.11 0.47 20.58
N TYR A 41 -0.14 1.26 19.50
CA TYR A 41 -0.58 0.79 18.17
C TYR A 41 0.48 -0.04 17.41
N LYS A 42 1.71 -0.17 17.93
CA LYS A 42 2.75 -1.06 17.37
C LYS A 42 2.30 -2.51 17.22
N ALA A 43 1.28 -2.93 17.95
CA ALA A 43 0.74 -4.29 17.91
C ALA A 43 -0.27 -4.55 16.77
N ARG A 44 -0.71 -3.52 16.02
CA ARG A 44 -1.69 -3.69 14.92
C ARG A 44 -1.05 -3.81 13.53
N GLY A 45 0.28 -3.90 13.47
CA GLY A 45 1.00 -4.31 12.26
C GLY A 45 1.19 -5.83 12.18
N ARG A 46 1.68 -6.33 11.05
CA ARG A 46 2.11 -7.74 10.91
C ARG A 46 3.07 -8.11 12.06
N PRO A 47 2.85 -9.23 12.77
CA PRO A 47 3.65 -9.60 13.93
C PRO A 47 5.15 -9.57 13.62
N VAL A 48 5.89 -8.86 14.46
CA VAL A 48 7.36 -8.81 14.44
C VAL A 48 7.89 -10.24 14.50
N GLY A 49 8.57 -10.69 13.45
CA GLY A 49 9.09 -12.07 13.34
C GLY A 49 8.47 -12.93 12.23
N THR A 50 7.40 -12.50 11.55
CA THR A 50 6.87 -13.20 10.36
C THR A 50 7.61 -12.81 9.06
N ARG A 51 8.94 -12.75 9.10
CA ARG A 51 9.74 -12.83 7.87
C ARG A 51 10.02 -14.31 7.66
N LYS A 52 9.47 -14.91 6.59
CA LYS A 52 9.84 -16.29 6.22
C LYS A 52 11.37 -16.34 6.08
N ALA A 53 12.01 -17.38 6.62
CA ALA A 53 13.45 -17.60 6.46
C ALA A 53 13.84 -17.57 4.97
N ASP A 54 12.99 -18.11 4.10
CA ASP A 54 13.13 -18.06 2.64
C ASP A 54 12.37 -16.88 2.02
N THR A 55 12.69 -15.66 2.43
CA THR A 55 12.13 -14.47 1.77
C THR A 55 12.76 -14.31 0.39
N LYS A 56 11.92 -14.14 -0.64
CA LYS A 56 12.39 -13.83 -2.00
C LYS A 56 13.21 -12.55 -1.97
N GLN A 57 14.44 -12.59 -2.47
CA GLN A 57 15.30 -11.42 -2.56
C GLN A 57 14.83 -10.52 -3.71
N ALA A 58 14.50 -9.27 -3.42
CA ALA A 58 14.24 -8.28 -4.46
C ALA A 58 15.58 -7.85 -5.07
N VAL A 59 15.75 -8.16 -6.36
CA VAL A 59 16.93 -7.79 -7.15
C VAL A 59 16.50 -7.05 -8.41
N THR A 60 17.29 -6.07 -8.83
CA THR A 60 17.06 -5.34 -10.08
C THR A 60 17.80 -6.06 -11.21
N VAL A 61 17.06 -6.81 -12.04
CA VAL A 61 17.60 -7.56 -13.18
C VAL A 61 16.94 -7.05 -14.46
N ARG A 62 17.72 -6.96 -15.54
CA ARG A 62 17.21 -6.62 -16.87
C ARG A 62 16.95 -7.92 -17.65
N TYR A 63 15.77 -8.03 -18.23
CA TYR A 63 15.36 -9.15 -19.08
C TYR A 63 15.13 -8.65 -20.50
N SER A 64 15.33 -9.52 -21.48
CA SER A 64 14.97 -9.24 -22.87
C SER A 64 13.46 -8.98 -23.00
N PRO A 65 13.03 -8.06 -23.88
CA PRO A 65 11.64 -7.62 -23.96
C PRO A 65 10.68 -8.75 -24.39
N ASP A 66 11.12 -9.61 -25.30
CA ASP A 66 10.39 -10.80 -25.78
C ASP A 66 10.06 -11.77 -24.64
N VAL A 67 11.03 -12.03 -23.75
CA VAL A 67 10.84 -12.89 -22.58
C VAL A 67 9.80 -12.26 -21.63
N LEU A 68 9.90 -10.96 -21.36
CA LEU A 68 8.94 -10.28 -20.50
C LEU A 68 7.53 -10.25 -21.09
N GLU A 69 7.39 -10.05 -22.39
CA GLU A 69 6.09 -10.07 -23.07
C GLU A 69 5.44 -11.45 -23.01
N ALA A 70 6.21 -12.51 -23.29
CA ALA A 70 5.73 -13.89 -23.20
C ALA A 70 5.19 -14.22 -21.80
N PHE A 71 5.94 -13.88 -20.75
CA PHE A 71 5.47 -14.13 -19.38
C PHE A 71 4.32 -13.21 -19.00
N LYS A 72 4.35 -11.90 -19.32
CA LYS A 72 3.23 -10.99 -19.02
C LYS A 72 1.92 -11.41 -19.69
N ALA A 73 1.98 -11.95 -20.90
CA ALA A 73 0.81 -12.46 -21.61
C ALA A 73 0.09 -13.60 -20.86
N THR A 74 0.79 -14.32 -19.97
CA THR A 74 0.17 -15.36 -19.12
C THR A 74 -0.75 -14.79 -18.03
N GLY A 75 -0.80 -13.47 -17.85
CA GLY A 75 -1.72 -12.79 -16.93
C GLY A 75 -1.21 -12.67 -15.49
N PRO A 76 -2.11 -12.50 -14.50
CA PRO A 76 -1.75 -12.36 -13.10
C PRO A 76 -0.85 -13.50 -12.61
N GLY A 77 0.15 -13.17 -11.80
CA GLY A 77 1.12 -14.16 -11.28
C GLY A 77 2.24 -14.54 -12.24
N TRP A 78 2.41 -13.84 -13.36
CA TRP A 78 3.48 -14.13 -14.33
C TRP A 78 4.89 -14.13 -13.72
N GLN A 79 5.16 -13.29 -12.72
CA GLN A 79 6.45 -13.27 -12.00
C GLN A 79 6.69 -14.57 -11.21
N ALA A 80 5.62 -15.17 -10.66
CA ALA A 80 5.73 -16.45 -9.96
C ALA A 80 6.02 -17.58 -10.95
N ARG A 81 5.29 -17.63 -12.08
CA ARG A 81 5.57 -18.58 -13.17
C ARG A 81 6.99 -18.44 -13.73
N MET A 82 7.48 -17.21 -13.89
CA MET A 82 8.85 -16.95 -14.32
C MET A 82 9.87 -17.49 -13.31
N ASN A 83 9.64 -17.27 -12.00
CA ASN A 83 10.50 -17.84 -10.95
C ASN A 83 10.48 -19.38 -10.97
N ASP A 84 9.34 -20.00 -11.23
CA ASP A 84 9.23 -21.46 -11.25
C ASP A 84 9.94 -22.05 -12.48
N ALA A 85 9.81 -21.41 -13.64
CA ALA A 85 10.57 -21.76 -14.84
C ALA A 85 12.09 -21.66 -14.63
N LEU A 86 12.56 -20.61 -13.93
CA LEU A 86 13.98 -20.48 -13.58
C LEU A 86 14.46 -21.59 -12.64
N ARG A 87 13.62 -22.03 -11.70
CA ARG A 87 13.95 -23.16 -10.80
C ARG A 87 14.02 -24.48 -11.55
N GLU A 88 13.07 -24.72 -12.44
CA GLU A 88 13.06 -25.91 -13.29
C GLU A 88 14.29 -25.94 -14.19
N TRP A 89 14.63 -24.81 -14.80
CA TRP A 89 15.81 -24.69 -15.64
C TRP A 89 17.09 -25.00 -14.86
N LEU A 90 17.24 -24.49 -13.62
CA LEU A 90 18.38 -24.80 -12.74
C LEU A 90 18.42 -26.27 -12.29
N GLY A 91 17.28 -26.97 -12.26
CA GLY A 91 17.24 -28.40 -11.99
C GLY A 91 17.76 -29.24 -13.16
N GLN A 92 17.67 -28.71 -14.38
CA GLN A 92 18.06 -29.40 -15.62
C GLN A 92 19.41 -28.92 -16.16
N HIS A 93 19.85 -27.72 -15.81
CA HIS A 93 21.04 -27.06 -16.36
C HIS A 93 21.89 -26.43 -15.25
N SER A 94 23.20 -26.55 -15.39
CA SER A 94 24.14 -25.84 -14.52
C SER A 94 24.44 -24.45 -15.11
N PRO A 95 24.25 -23.36 -14.34
CA PRO A 95 24.53 -22.00 -14.81
C PRO A 95 26.01 -21.73 -15.09
N ALA A 96 26.92 -22.60 -14.62
CA ALA A 96 28.35 -22.51 -14.88
C ALA A 96 28.75 -23.07 -16.27
N SER A 97 27.82 -23.69 -16.99
CA SER A 97 28.07 -24.39 -18.26
C SER A 97 27.32 -23.79 -19.44
N VAL A 98 26.84 -22.55 -19.29
CA VAL A 98 26.06 -21.82 -20.30
C VAL A 98 26.85 -20.66 -20.86
#